data_AF-A0A3N2M7D7-F1
#
_entry.id   AF-A0A3N2M7D7-F1
#
_cell.length_a   1.000
_cell.length_b   1.000
_cell.length_c   1.000
_cell.angle_alpha   90.00
_cell.angle_beta   90.00
_cell.angle_gamma   90.00
#
_symmetry.space_group_name_H-M   'P 1'
#
loop_
_entity.id
_entity.type
_entity.pdbx_description
1 polymer ?
#
loop_
_entity_poly.entity_id
_entity_poly.type
_entity_poly.pdbx_seq_one_letter_code
_entity_poly.pdbx_strand_id
1 'polypeptide(L)'
;MDKEKKSYYFNVIEAKDGKMNEVMNFNFGGHHDLAAMVENAKASGIFAKDKHAKEFVIGMRLLHHALKKNADSPLFAEFIPQFKAFKQKVREQLGCKCNDCNCGK
;
A
#
# COMPACT_ATOMS: atom_id res chain seq x y z
N MET A 1 -21.38 2.00 -7.49
CA MET A 1 -21.20 2.07 -6.02
C MET A 1 -19.97 2.92 -5.76
N ASP A 2 -20.18 4.13 -5.22
CA ASP A 2 -19.06 4.94 -4.74
C ASP A 2 -18.39 4.19 -3.60
N LYS A 3 -17.14 3.77 -3.80
CA LYS A 3 -16.35 3.12 -2.75
C LYS A 3 -16.18 4.13 -1.62
N GLU A 4 -16.62 3.78 -0.42
CA GLU A 4 -16.44 4.61 0.77
C GLU A 4 -14.96 5.03 0.92
N LYS A 5 -14.72 6.32 1.18
CA LYS A 5 -13.37 6.83 1.42
C LYS A 5 -12.93 6.42 2.81
N LYS A 6 -11.80 5.73 2.91
CA LYS A 6 -11.17 5.36 4.18
C LYS A 6 -10.01 6.30 4.47
N SER A 7 -9.84 6.64 5.75
CA SER A 7 -8.70 7.40 6.27
C SER A 7 -7.93 6.54 7.26
N TYR A 8 -6.61 6.61 7.20
CA TYR A 8 -5.70 5.83 8.01
C TYR A 8 -4.72 6.76 8.71
N TYR A 9 -4.53 6.54 10.00
CA TYR A 9 -3.56 7.24 10.83
C TYR A 9 -2.36 6.34 11.03
N PHE A 10 -1.16 6.89 10.82
CA PHE A 10 0.09 6.16 10.88
C PHE A 10 1.00 6.83 11.90
N ASN A 11 1.42 6.07 12.90
CA ASN A 11 2.33 6.51 13.96
C ASN A 11 3.54 5.57 13.99
N VAL A 12 4.74 6.13 14.05
CA VAL A 12 5.98 5.39 14.26
C VAL A 12 6.47 5.68 15.66
N ILE A 13 6.64 4.60 16.42
CA ILE A 13 7.18 4.64 17.76
C ILE A 13 8.57 4.01 17.71
N GLU A 14 9.58 4.76 18.11
CA GLU A 14 10.93 4.25 18.31
C GLU A 14 11.06 3.68 19.72
N ALA A 15 11.44 2.40 19.81
CA ALA A 15 11.81 1.73 21.05
C ALA A 15 13.34 1.78 21.20
N LYS A 16 13.84 2.59 22.13
CA LYS A 16 15.28 2.74 22.37
C LYS A 16 15.55 2.91 23.86
N ASP A 17 16.53 2.16 24.37
CA ASP A 17 16.98 2.21 25.78
C ASP A 17 15.82 2.04 26.78
N GLY A 18 14.89 1.12 26.48
CA GLY A 18 13.70 0.84 27.31
C GLY A 18 12.63 1.94 27.28
N LYS A 19 12.80 2.97 26.44
CA LYS A 19 11.82 4.05 26.25
C LYS A 19 11.13 3.91 24.88
N MET A 20 9.86 4.28 24.85
CA MET A 20 9.04 4.36 23.64
C MET A 20 8.76 5.83 23.36
N ASN A 21 9.22 6.34 22.21
CA ASN A 21 8.97 7.72 21.80
C ASN A 21 8.27 7.74 20.44
N GLU A 22 7.21 8.52 20.29
CA GLU A 22 6.63 8.79 18.98
C GLU A 22 7.58 9.68 18.19
N VAL A 23 8.02 9.21 17.02
CA VAL A 23 9.01 9.91 16.18
C VAL A 23 8.42 10.44 14.87
N MET A 24 7.24 9.96 14.48
CA MET A 24 6.55 10.41 13.27
C MET A 24 5.06 10.06 13.36
N ASN A 25 4.19 11.01 13.01
CA ASN A 25 2.76 10.79 12.82
C ASN A 25 2.29 11.47 11.53
N PHE A 26 1.36 10.83 10.82
CA PHE A 26 0.66 11.42 9.67
C PHE A 26 -0.59 10.61 9.32
N ASN A 27 -1.44 11.13 8.43
CA ASN A 27 -2.59 10.42 7.91
C ASN A 27 -2.59 10.36 6.38
N PHE A 28 -3.21 9.31 5.82
CA PHE A 28 -3.47 9.18 4.39
C PHE A 28 -4.80 8.48 4.14
N GLY A 29 -5.39 8.66 2.97
CA GLY A 29 -6.71 8.10 2.68
C GLY A 29 -7.02 7.91 1.20
N GLY A 30 -8.18 7.31 0.93
CA GLY A 30 -8.71 7.09 -0.41
C GLY A 30 -9.69 5.92 -0.47
N HIS A 31 -9.93 5.40 -1.67
CA HIS A 31 -10.88 4.29 -1.92
C HIS A 31 -10.27 2.89 -1.73
N HIS A 32 -9.13 2.77 -1.04
CA HIS A 32 -8.43 1.51 -0.86
C HIS A 32 -8.72 0.96 0.52
N ASP A 33 -8.99 -0.34 0.58
CA ASP A 33 -9.18 -1.07 1.84
C ASP A 33 -7.91 -1.81 2.23
N LEU A 34 -7.12 -1.24 3.15
CA LEU A 34 -5.85 -1.85 3.58
C LEU A 34 -6.04 -3.24 4.18
N ALA A 35 -7.13 -3.47 4.92
CA ALA A 35 -7.38 -4.78 5.53
C ALA A 35 -7.59 -5.84 4.43
N ALA A 36 -8.49 -5.58 3.48
CA ALA A 36 -8.72 -6.49 2.36
C ALA A 36 -7.47 -6.69 1.49
N MET A 37 -6.68 -5.64 1.28
CA MET A 37 -5.40 -5.74 0.55
C MET A 37 -4.40 -6.65 1.28
N VAL A 38 -4.33 -6.57 2.61
CA VAL A 38 -3.46 -7.43 3.43
C VAL A 38 -3.92 -8.89 3.37
N GLU A 39 -5.23 -9.15 3.42
CA GLU A 39 -5.74 -10.51 3.28
C GLU A 39 -5.45 -11.10 1.89
N ASN A 40 -5.61 -10.32 0.82
CA ASN A 40 -5.23 -10.76 -0.51
C ASN A 40 -3.71 -11.01 -0.63
N ALA A 41 -2.89 -10.14 -0.04
CA ALA A 41 -1.44 -10.30 -0.02
C ALA A 41 -1.03 -11.60 0.70
N LYS A 42 -1.66 -11.93 1.83
CA LYS A 42 -1.44 -13.21 2.52
C LYS A 42 -1.89 -14.40 1.69
N ALA A 43 -3.08 -14.34 1.10
CA ALA A 43 -3.65 -15.42 0.29
C ALA A 43 -2.85 -15.73 -0.98
N SER A 44 -1.98 -14.82 -1.43
CA SER A 44 -1.11 -15.04 -2.59
C SER A 44 -0.01 -16.08 -2.36
N GLY A 45 0.37 -16.34 -1.10
CA GLY A 45 1.50 -17.21 -0.76
C GLY A 45 2.88 -16.62 -1.05
N ILE A 46 2.97 -15.37 -1.53
CA ILE A 46 4.26 -14.71 -1.84
C ILE A 46 5.05 -14.38 -0.56
N PHE A 47 4.35 -14.02 0.52
CA PHE A 47 4.97 -13.60 1.77
C PHE A 47 5.04 -14.74 2.78
N ALA A 48 6.25 -15.06 3.25
CA ALA A 48 6.46 -16.11 4.25
C ALA A 48 5.89 -15.77 5.65
N LYS A 49 5.65 -14.48 5.95
CA LYS A 49 5.14 -14.01 7.25
C LYS A 49 4.04 -12.98 7.03
N ASP A 50 2.99 -13.03 7.86
CA ASP A 50 1.89 -12.04 7.91
C ASP A 50 2.42 -10.60 8.04
N LYS A 51 3.45 -10.41 8.86
CA LYS A 51 4.14 -9.12 9.02
C LYS A 51 4.61 -8.53 7.69
N HIS A 52 5.18 -9.35 6.79
CA HIS A 52 5.72 -8.86 5.52
C HIS A 52 4.61 -8.49 4.53
N ALA A 53 3.45 -9.17 4.57
CA ALA A 53 2.29 -8.79 3.78
C ALA A 53 1.74 -7.42 4.22
N LYS A 54 1.68 -7.17 5.54
CA LYS A 54 1.31 -5.86 6.11
C LYS A 54 2.29 -4.76 5.72
N GLU A 55 3.60 -5.01 5.89
CA GLU A 55 4.67 -4.08 5.50
C GLU A 55 4.59 -3.74 4.00
N PHE A 56 4.39 -4.74 3.14
CA PHE A 56 4.28 -4.54 1.70
C PHE A 56 3.07 -3.68 1.34
N VAL A 57 1.87 -3.98 1.88
CA VAL A 57 0.67 -3.21 1.60
C VAL A 57 0.81 -1.76 2.05
N ILE A 58 1.35 -1.53 3.25
CA ILE A 58 1.62 -0.17 3.76
C ILE A 58 2.64 0.54 2.86
N GLY A 59 3.80 -0.07 2.59
CA GLY A 59 4.86 0.51 1.78
C GLY A 59 4.37 0.88 0.37
N MET A 60 3.65 -0.03 -0.29
CA MET A 60 3.06 0.20 -1.61
C MET A 60 2.10 1.40 -1.61
N ARG A 61 1.25 1.51 -0.58
CA ARG A 61 0.24 2.57 -0.49
C ARG A 61 0.85 3.92 -0.15
N LEU A 62 1.82 3.96 0.77
CA LEU A 62 2.56 5.18 1.11
C LEU A 62 3.37 5.68 -0.07
N LEU A 63 4.14 4.80 -0.73
CA LEU A 63 4.94 5.17 -1.90
C LEU A 63 4.05 5.64 -3.05
N HIS A 64 2.93 4.96 -3.31
CA HIS A 64 1.95 5.44 -4.30
C HIS A 64 1.43 6.83 -3.97
N HIS A 65 1.09 7.09 -2.70
CA HIS A 65 0.57 8.40 -2.29
C HIS A 65 1.61 9.50 -2.46
N ALA A 66 2.86 9.26 -2.02
CA ALA A 66 3.98 10.18 -2.17
C ALA A 66 4.25 10.49 -3.65
N LEU A 67 4.36 9.48 -4.51
CA LEU A 67 4.57 9.67 -5.95
C LEU A 67 3.40 10.40 -6.62
N LYS A 68 2.16 10.09 -6.25
CA LYS A 68 0.98 10.75 -6.82
C LYS A 68 0.91 12.23 -6.47
N LYS A 69 1.30 12.59 -5.23
CA LYS A 69 1.28 13.99 -4.77
C LYS A 69 2.47 14.81 -5.27
N ASN A 70 3.50 14.15 -5.76
CA ASN A 70 4.74 14.78 -6.26
C ASN A 70 5.05 14.32 -7.69
N ALA A 71 4.02 14.16 -8.53
CA ALA A 71 4.15 13.59 -9.87
C ALA A 71 5.06 14.42 -10.80
N ASP A 72 5.16 15.73 -10.54
CA ASP A 72 5.96 16.67 -11.34
C ASP A 72 7.42 16.75 -10.86
N SER A 73 7.79 16.00 -9.82
CA SER A 73 9.17 15.99 -9.30
C SER A 73 10.12 15.30 -10.30
N PRO A 74 11.21 15.97 -10.73
CA PRO A 74 12.21 15.34 -11.60
C PRO A 74 12.83 14.07 -11.00
N LEU A 75 12.91 13.99 -9.67
CA LEU A 75 13.43 12.82 -8.94
C LEU A 75 12.62 11.54 -9.25
N PHE A 76 11.33 11.67 -9.54
CA PHE A 76 10.43 10.53 -9.74
C PHE A 76 10.09 10.28 -11.20
N ALA A 77 10.53 11.13 -12.13
CA ALA A 77 10.13 11.09 -13.54
C ALA A 77 10.39 9.71 -14.18
N GLU A 78 11.59 9.17 -14.00
CA GLU A 78 11.97 7.85 -14.53
C GLU A 78 11.37 6.68 -13.74
N PHE A 79 11.11 6.88 -12.44
CA PHE A 79 10.63 5.82 -11.57
C PHE A 79 9.11 5.60 -11.65
N ILE A 80 8.32 6.67 -11.85
CA ILE A 80 6.86 6.59 -11.96
C ILE A 80 6.37 5.54 -12.99
N PRO A 81 6.89 5.47 -14.23
CA PRO A 81 6.47 4.45 -15.18
C PRO A 81 6.83 3.03 -14.71
N GLN A 82 8.01 2.83 -14.11
CA GLN A 82 8.40 1.54 -13.53
C GLN A 82 7.49 1.13 -12.37
N PHE A 83 7.16 2.08 -11.49
CA PHE A 83 6.24 1.87 -10.39
C PHE A 83 4.81 1.57 -10.87
N LYS A 84 4.36 2.18 -11.97
CA LYS A 84 3.07 1.85 -12.61
C LYS A 84 3.07 0.40 -13.12
N ALA A 85 4.10 0.00 -13.85
CA ALA A 85 4.24 -1.38 -14.34
C ALA A 85 4.30 -2.40 -13.19
N PHE A 86 5.04 -2.08 -12.12
CA PHE A 86 5.11 -2.93 -10.93
C PHE A 86 3.74 -3.08 -10.25
N LYS A 87 3.00 -1.97 -10.05
CA LYS A 87 1.62 -2.04 -9.49
C LYS A 87 0.69 -2.91 -10.32
N GLN A 88 0.84 -2.91 -11.64
CA GLN A 88 0.04 -3.78 -12.50
C GLN A 88 0.33 -5.26 -12.20
N LYS A 89 1.60 -5.66 -12.19
CA LYS A 89 2.00 -7.03 -11.82
C LYS A 89 1.50 -7.42 -10.42
N VAL A 90 1.58 -6.49 -9.47
CA VAL A 90 1.06 -6.70 -8.12
C VAL A 90 -0.45 -6.94 -8.14
N ARG A 91 -1.22 -6.22 -8.97
CA ARG A 91 -2.66 -6.47 -9.12
C ARG A 91 -2.94 -7.80 -9.80
N GLU A 92 -2.10 -8.25 -10.72
CA GLU A 92 -2.27 -9.56 -11.37
C GLU A 92 -1.98 -10.71 -10.39
N GLN A 93 -0.98 -10.56 -9.51
CA GLN A 93 -0.58 -11.60 -8.56
C GLN A 93 -1.35 -11.56 -7.22
N LEU A 94 -1.76 -10.37 -6.77
CA LEU A 94 -2.43 -10.14 -5.48
C LEU A 94 -3.87 -9.62 -5.63
N GLY A 95 -4.37 -9.41 -6.85
CA GLY A 95 -5.75 -8.98 -7.07
C GLY A 95 -6.75 -10.06 -6.70
N CYS A 96 -8.01 -9.66 -6.47
CA CYS A 96 -9.12 -10.56 -6.18
C CYS A 96 -9.12 -11.78 -7.13
N LYS A 97 -8.91 -12.98 -6.57
CA LYS A 97 -9.30 -14.25 -7.22
C LYS A 97 -10.82 -14.45 -7.14
N CYS A 98 -11.60 -13.41 -7.40
CA CYS A 98 -13.04 -13.54 -7.50
C CYS A 98 -13.36 -13.74 -8.99
N ASN A 99 -13.91 -14.90 -9.35
CA ASN A 99 -14.39 -15.18 -10.71
C ASN A 99 -15.47 -14.19 -11.19
N ASP A 100 -16.02 -13.33 -10.31
CA ASP A 100 -17.08 -12.36 -10.63
C ASP A 100 -16.67 -10.89 -10.49
N CYS A 101 -15.40 -10.57 -10.19
CA CYS A 101 -14.96 -9.18 -10.13
C CYS A 101 -14.36 -8.76 -11.46
N ASN A 102 -15.11 -7.99 -12.24
CA ASN A 102 -14.68 -7.31 -13.46
C ASN A 102 -13.57 -6.28 -13.13
N CYS A 103 -12.37 -6.75 -12.82
CA CYS A 103 -11.14 -5.98 -12.70
C CYS A 103 -10.39 -6.05 -14.03
N GLY A 104 -10.95 -5.41 -15.05
CA GLY A 104 -10.36 -5.44 -16.39
C GLY A 104 -11.36 -5.15 -17.50
N LYS A 105 -12.23 -4.17 -17.32
CA LYS A 105 -12.85 -3.40 -18.40
C LYS A 105 -12.85 -1.94 -18.02
#